data_AF-A0A971IFC5-F1
#
_entry.id   AF-A0A971IFC5-F1
#
_cell.length_a   1.000
_cell.length_b   1.000
_cell.length_c   1.000
_cell.angle_alpha   90.00
_cell.angle_beta   90.00
_cell.angle_gamma   90.00
#
_symmetry.space_group_name_H-M   'P 1'
#
loop_
_entity.id
_entity.type
_entity.pdbx_description
1 polymer ?
#
loop_
_entity_poly.entity_id
_entity_poly.type
_entity_poly.pdbx_seq_one_letter_code
_entity_poly.pdbx_strand_id
1 'polypeptide(L)'
;MALTKRNATVALVTGLALALVALPGCTTTKVVTAPAGVAADTVTASGSGAAQAAPDTAEVSLGVTTTSSDAKAALDDASRAAERIAAAVKKLGVAGKDIQTRDLSVYPQTTERD
;
A
#
# COMPACT_ATOMS: atom_id res chain seq x y z
N MET A 1 108.52 5.75 -9.81
CA MET A 1 108.24 4.47 -9.11
C MET A 1 107.04 3.85 -9.83
N ALA A 2 107.27 3.13 -10.94
CA ALA A 2 107.23 1.66 -11.02
C ALA A 2 105.86 1.11 -10.55
N LEU A 3 105.07 0.30 -11.25
CA LEU A 3 105.18 -0.54 -12.47
C LEU A 3 103.69 -0.94 -12.75
N THR A 4 103.12 -0.80 -13.95
CA THR A 4 103.05 -1.85 -15.00
C THR A 4 102.08 -3.03 -14.74
N LYS A 5 101.12 -3.16 -15.69
CA LYS A 5 100.38 -4.35 -16.17
C LYS A 5 99.26 -4.94 -15.31
N ARG A 6 98.04 -4.93 -15.86
CA ARG A 6 97.28 -6.13 -16.27
C ARG A 6 95.91 -5.77 -16.87
N ASN A 7 95.95 -5.28 -18.09
CA ASN A 7 94.82 -5.38 -19.02
C ASN A 7 94.51 -6.87 -19.23
N ALA A 8 93.25 -7.30 -19.09
CA ALA A 8 92.64 -8.38 -19.90
C ALA A 8 91.34 -8.96 -19.31
N THR A 9 91.02 -8.73 -18.03
CA THR A 9 89.85 -9.35 -17.38
C THR A 9 88.63 -8.42 -17.24
N VAL A 10 88.82 -7.11 -17.44
CA VAL A 10 87.79 -6.08 -17.19
C VAL A 10 86.80 -5.91 -18.35
N ALA A 11 87.00 -6.58 -19.50
CA ALA A 11 86.21 -6.34 -20.72
C ALA A 11 85.37 -7.52 -21.25
N LEU A 12 85.38 -8.71 -20.62
CA LEU A 12 84.65 -9.88 -21.14
C LEU A 12 83.51 -10.40 -20.25
N VAL A 13 83.33 -9.90 -19.02
CA VAL A 13 82.24 -10.35 -18.13
C VAL A 13 81.16 -9.28 -17.94
N THR A 14 81.39 -8.07 -18.45
CA THR A 14 80.41 -6.96 -18.53
C THR A 14 79.33 -7.15 -19.59
N GLY A 15 79.31 -8.28 -20.31
CA GLY A 15 78.35 -8.58 -21.39
C GLY A 15 77.31 -9.67 -21.07
N LEU A 16 77.35 -10.29 -19.89
CA LEU A 16 76.32 -11.23 -19.41
C LEU A 16 75.69 -10.64 -18.14
N ALA A 17 75.18 -9.42 -18.23
CA ALA A 17 73.73 -9.23 -18.36
C ALA A 17 73.03 -9.95 -17.19
N LEU A 18 73.07 -9.39 -16.00
CA LEU A 18 72.12 -8.35 -15.61
C LEU A 18 70.65 -8.74 -15.92
N ALA A 19 70.28 -10.01 -15.71
CA ALA A 19 68.93 -10.50 -16.01
C ALA A 19 68.36 -11.53 -15.01
N LEU A 20 69.01 -11.85 -13.89
CA LEU A 20 68.55 -12.94 -13.00
C LEU A 20 68.41 -12.61 -11.51
N VAL A 21 68.20 -11.35 -11.14
CA VAL A 21 67.75 -11.00 -9.77
C VAL A 21 66.49 -10.17 -9.87
N ALA A 22 65.39 -10.84 -10.21
CA ALA A 22 64.04 -10.28 -10.22
C ALA A 22 63.15 -11.06 -9.23
N LEU A 23 63.04 -10.49 -8.02
CA LEU A 23 61.89 -10.51 -7.10
C LEU A 23 61.36 -11.88 -6.60
N PRO A 24 61.58 -12.24 -5.31
CA PRO A 24 60.73 -13.20 -4.62
C PRO A 24 59.45 -12.48 -4.20
N GLY A 25 58.39 -12.56 -5.00
CA GLY A 25 57.11 -11.99 -4.62
C GLY A 25 56.03 -12.22 -5.64
N CYS A 26 54.95 -12.84 -5.18
CA CYS A 26 53.62 -12.95 -5.81
C CYS A 26 53.29 -14.30 -6.46
N THR A 27 53.04 -15.33 -5.65
CA THR A 27 52.02 -16.35 -5.98
C THR A 27 51.25 -16.82 -4.74
N THR A 28 50.66 -15.88 -3.99
CA THR A 28 49.46 -16.19 -3.21
C THR A 28 48.27 -15.97 -4.13
N THR A 29 47.87 -17.00 -4.87
CA THR A 29 46.58 -17.04 -5.56
C THR A 29 45.50 -16.94 -4.49
N LYS A 30 44.94 -15.73 -4.30
CA LYS A 30 43.69 -15.55 -3.57
C LYS A 30 42.58 -16.14 -4.43
N VAL A 31 42.11 -17.34 -4.10
CA VAL A 31 40.86 -17.86 -4.63
C VAL A 31 39.75 -16.99 -4.04
N VAL A 32 39.20 -16.10 -4.86
CA VAL A 32 37.96 -15.38 -4.53
C VAL A 32 36.83 -16.28 -4.98
N THR A 33 36.31 -17.07 -4.05
CA THR A 33 35.04 -17.77 -4.24
C THR A 33 33.94 -16.71 -4.23
N ALA A 34 33.31 -16.46 -5.38
CA ALA A 34 32.08 -15.67 -5.40
C ALA A 34 31.04 -16.39 -4.52
N PRO A 35 30.30 -15.69 -3.65
CA PRO A 35 29.15 -16.31 -3.02
C PRO A 35 28.20 -16.75 -4.14
N ALA A 36 27.85 -18.04 -4.17
CA ALA A 36 26.71 -18.51 -4.95
C ALA A 36 25.43 -17.96 -4.29
N GLY A 37 25.10 -16.73 -4.63
CA GLY A 37 23.96 -16.01 -4.13
C GLY A 37 23.84 -14.73 -4.93
N VAL A 38 22.76 -14.64 -5.71
CA VAL A 38 22.40 -13.49 -6.53
C VAL A 38 22.65 -12.21 -5.73
N ALA A 39 23.61 -11.39 -6.16
CA ALA A 39 23.73 -10.02 -5.66
C ALA A 39 22.52 -9.26 -6.21
N ALA A 40 21.44 -9.26 -5.45
CA ALA A 40 20.26 -8.50 -5.79
C ALA A 40 20.45 -7.09 -5.21
N ASP A 41 20.67 -6.10 -6.07
CA ASP A 41 20.60 -4.68 -5.72
C ASP A 41 19.15 -4.30 -5.39
N THR A 42 18.63 -4.82 -4.27
CA THR A 42 17.22 -4.70 -3.91
C THR A 42 17.08 -3.83 -2.67
N VAL A 43 16.36 -2.72 -2.83
CA VAL A 43 15.85 -1.93 -1.72
C VAL A 43 14.40 -2.34 -1.48
N THR A 44 14.14 -3.04 -0.38
CA THR A 44 12.78 -3.37 0.06
C THR A 44 12.31 -2.34 1.09
N ALA A 45 11.17 -1.71 0.82
CA ALA A 45 10.51 -0.84 1.77
C ALA A 45 9.10 -1.38 2.04
N SER A 46 8.76 -1.50 3.32
CA SER A 46 7.39 -1.75 3.78
C SER A 46 6.90 -0.51 4.50
N GLY A 47 5.68 -0.08 4.17
CA GLY A 47 5.01 1.03 4.81
C GLY A 47 3.58 0.63 5.16
N SER A 48 3.15 0.95 6.37
CA SER A 48 1.74 0.91 6.76
C SER A 48 1.21 2.33 6.81
N GLY A 49 0.01 2.53 6.25
CA GLY A 49 -0.72 3.79 6.30
C GLY A 49 -2.06 3.56 6.97
N ALA A 50 -2.41 4.41 7.93
CA ALA A 50 -3.75 4.47 8.50
C ALA A 50 -4.28 5.88 8.31
N ALA A 51 -5.49 5.99 7.76
CA ALA A 51 -6.22 7.25 7.68
C ALA A 51 -7.42 7.17 8.63
N GLN A 52 -7.55 8.16 9.50
CA GLN A 52 -8.75 8.36 10.29
C GLN A 52 -9.41 9.66 9.84
N ALA A 53 -10.73 9.61 9.64
CA ALA A 53 -11.56 10.77 9.38
C ALA A 53 -12.77 10.73 10.28
N ALA A 54 -13.22 11.89 10.75
CA ALA A 54 -14.49 11.99 11.45
C ALA A 54 -15.64 11.76 10.45
N PRO A 55 -16.70 11.01 10.83
CA PRO A 55 -17.87 10.84 9.97
C PRO A 55 -18.59 12.19 9.80
N ASP A 56 -18.97 12.50 8.55
CA ASP A 56 -19.59 13.77 8.14
C ASP A 56 -21.08 13.65 7.78
N THR A 57 -21.61 12.42 7.77
CA THR A 57 -22.98 12.11 7.35
C THR A 57 -23.68 11.26 8.39
N ALA A 58 -24.96 11.54 8.64
CA ALA A 58 -25.83 10.75 9.49
C ALA A 58 -27.09 10.33 8.72
N GLU A 59 -27.50 9.08 8.90
CA GLU A 59 -28.71 8.53 8.31
C GLU A 59 -29.72 8.21 9.41
N VAL A 60 -30.99 8.60 9.21
CA VAL A 60 -32.09 8.34 10.15
C VAL A 60 -33.26 7.75 9.39
N SER A 61 -33.75 6.60 9.86
CA SER A 61 -34.90 5.91 9.30
C SER A 61 -36.13 6.11 10.18
N LEU A 62 -37.23 6.57 9.58
CA LEU A 62 -38.51 6.78 10.26
C LEU A 62 -39.57 5.88 9.62
N GLY A 63 -40.28 5.12 10.45
CA GLY A 63 -41.36 4.23 10.02
C GLY A 63 -42.74 4.81 10.31
N VAL A 64 -43.70 4.55 9.42
CA VAL A 64 -45.12 4.86 9.61
C VAL A 64 -45.92 3.58 9.38
N THR A 65 -46.73 3.18 10.36
CA THR A 65 -47.63 2.04 10.25
C THR A 65 -49.05 2.50 10.54
N THR A 66 -49.98 2.17 9.64
CA THR A 66 -51.40 2.46 9.77
C THR A 66 -52.20 1.20 9.48
N THR A 67 -53.30 1.03 10.21
CA THR A 67 -54.23 -0.07 10.02
C THR A 67 -55.62 0.49 9.77
N SER A 68 -56.29 -0.03 8.75
CA SER A 68 -57.68 0.33 8.43
C SER A 68 -58.41 -0.91 7.89
N SER A 69 -59.75 -0.86 7.92
CA SER A 69 -60.60 -1.88 7.31
C SER A 69 -60.52 -1.87 5.78
N ASP A 70 -60.08 -0.76 5.20
CA ASP A 70 -59.89 -0.60 3.75
C ASP A 70 -58.41 -0.32 3.43
N ALA A 71 -57.88 -1.04 2.45
CA ALA A 71 -56.46 -0.95 2.09
C ALA A 71 -56.10 0.44 1.54
N LYS A 72 -57.01 1.07 0.78
CA LYS A 72 -56.78 2.41 0.25
C LYS A 72 -56.81 3.45 1.36
N ALA A 73 -57.74 3.35 2.30
CA ALA A 73 -57.77 4.21 3.47
C ALA A 73 -56.49 4.09 4.31
N ALA A 74 -56.00 2.87 4.55
CA ALA A 74 -54.74 2.64 5.27
C ALA A 74 -53.55 3.32 4.57
N LEU A 75 -53.43 3.17 3.25
CA LEU A 75 -52.36 3.77 2.47
C LEU A 75 -52.46 5.30 2.42
N ASP A 76 -53.65 5.85 2.25
CA ASP A 76 -53.88 7.30 2.23
C ASP A 76 -53.53 7.91 3.60
N ASP A 77 -53.85 7.23 4.71
CA ASP A 77 -53.45 7.63 6.07
C ASP A 77 -51.93 7.57 6.27
N ALA A 78 -51.28 6.48 5.83
CA ALA A 78 -49.83 6.35 5.89
C ALA A 78 -49.14 7.47 5.10
N SER A 79 -49.64 7.78 3.90
CA SER A 79 -49.11 8.82 3.03
C SER A 79 -49.22 10.20 3.69
N ARG A 80 -50.39 10.55 4.26
CA ARG A 80 -50.57 11.80 5.00
C ARG A 80 -49.64 11.91 6.21
N ALA A 81 -49.42 10.82 6.94
CA ALA A 81 -48.49 10.81 8.07
C ALA A 81 -47.05 11.00 7.60
N ALA A 82 -46.63 10.32 6.54
CA ALA A 82 -45.30 10.48 5.95
C ALA A 82 -45.05 11.91 5.43
N GLU A 83 -46.04 12.53 4.78
CA GLU A 83 -45.96 13.93 4.34
C GLU A 83 -45.78 14.91 5.51
N ARG A 84 -46.48 14.69 6.62
CA ARG A 84 -46.33 15.52 7.83
C ARG A 84 -44.94 15.40 8.43
N ILE A 85 -44.39 14.19 8.48
CA ILE A 85 -43.01 13.96 8.93
C ILE A 85 -42.03 14.65 8.00
N ALA A 86 -42.14 14.45 6.69
CA ALA A 86 -41.28 15.09 5.71
C ALA A 86 -41.34 16.63 5.81
N ALA A 87 -42.53 17.19 6.01
CA ALA A 87 -42.71 18.63 6.21
C ALA A 87 -42.06 19.12 7.51
N ALA A 88 -42.18 18.38 8.61
CA ALA A 88 -41.53 18.71 9.87
C ALA A 88 -40.00 18.68 9.75
N VAL A 89 -39.45 17.66 9.09
CA VAL A 89 -38.01 17.50 8.87
C VAL A 89 -37.47 18.60 7.95
N LYS A 90 -38.22 19.00 6.91
CA LYS A 90 -37.89 20.17 6.08
C LYS A 90 -37.83 21.46 6.91
N LYS A 91 -38.75 21.66 7.86
CA LYS A 91 -38.76 22.82 8.76
C LYS A 91 -37.55 22.86 9.70
N LEU A 92 -36.94 21.71 9.98
CA LEU A 92 -35.69 21.61 10.76
C LEU A 92 -34.44 21.93 9.93
N GLY A 93 -34.57 22.23 8.64
CA GLY A 93 -33.47 22.65 7.77
C GLY A 93 -32.86 21.54 6.91
N VAL A 94 -33.43 20.33 6.94
CA VAL A 94 -33.00 19.24 6.04
C VAL A 94 -33.51 19.53 4.63
N ALA A 95 -32.62 19.49 3.63
CA ALA A 95 -33.01 19.75 2.26
C ALA A 95 -33.90 18.62 1.73
N GLY A 96 -34.88 18.95 0.91
CA GLY A 96 -35.84 17.96 0.39
C GLY A 96 -35.20 16.82 -0.40
N LYS A 97 -34.03 17.04 -1.01
CA LYS A 97 -33.26 16.02 -1.75
C LYS A 97 -32.73 14.90 -0.84
N ASP A 98 -32.55 15.22 0.44
CA ASP A 98 -31.99 14.31 1.46
C ASP A 98 -33.11 13.51 2.17
N ILE A 99 -34.39 13.78 1.85
CA ILE A 99 -35.55 13.07 2.39
C ILE A 99 -36.07 12.13 1.31
N GLN A 100 -35.98 10.82 1.56
CA GLN A 100 -36.44 9.80 0.61
C GLN A 100 -37.27 8.73 1.31
N THR A 101 -38.31 8.25 0.62
CA THR A 101 -39.04 7.05 1.00
C THR A 101 -38.37 5.86 0.34
N ARG A 102 -37.94 4.88 1.14
CA ARG A 102 -37.24 3.69 0.64
C ARG A 102 -38.16 2.50 0.46
N ASP A 103 -38.98 2.24 1.47
CA ASP A 103 -39.79 1.03 1.54
C ASP A 103 -41.25 1.39 1.81
N LEU A 104 -42.16 0.76 1.07
CA LEU A 104 -43.60 0.80 1.29
C LEU A 104 -44.14 -0.61 1.19
N SER A 105 -44.83 -1.06 2.23
CA SER A 105 -45.45 -2.38 2.27
C SER A 105 -46.87 -2.30 2.81
N VAL A 106 -47.74 -3.14 2.26
CA VAL A 106 -49.15 -3.25 2.66
C VAL A 106 -49.48 -4.73 2.75
N TYR A 107 -49.97 -5.16 3.90
CA TYR A 107 -50.34 -6.55 4.15
C TYR A 107 -51.75 -6.63 4.74
N PRO A 108 -52.56 -7.62 4.34
CA PRO A 108 -53.81 -7.90 5.05
C PRO A 108 -53.49 -8.31 6.49
N GLN A 109 -54.35 -7.94 7.43
CA GLN A 109 -54.25 -8.33 8.83
C GLN A 109 -55.46 -9.19 9.18
N THR A 110 -55.24 -10.50 9.26
CA THR A 110 -56.24 -11.46 9.75
C THR A 110 -55.94 -11.75 11.20
N THR A 111 -56.83 -11.34 12.10
CA THR A 111 -56.79 -11.82 13.48
C THR A 111 -57.31 -13.25 13.47
N GLU A 112 -56.41 -14.23 13.48
CA GLU A 112 -56.77 -15.62 13.71
C GLU A 112 -57.32 -15.73 15.15
N ARG A 113 -58.65 -15.66 15.25
CA ARG A 113 -59.40 -16.19 16.39
C ARG A 113 -59.93 -17.54 15.95
N ASP A 114 -59.26 -18.60 16.36
CA ASP A 114 -59.90 -19.91 16.55
C ASP A 114 -60.85 -19.86 17.75
#